data_AF-A0A7W9H497-F1
#
_entry.id   AF-A0A7W9H497-F1
#
_cell.length_a   1.000
_cell.length_b   1.000
_cell.length_c   1.000
_cell.angle_alpha   90.00
_cell.angle_beta   90.00
_cell.angle_gamma   90.00
#
_symmetry.space_group_name_H-M   'P 1'
#
loop_
_entity.id
_entity.type
_entity.pdbx_description
1 polymer ?
#
loop_
_entity_poly.entity_id
_entity_poly.type
_entity_poly.pdbx_seq_one_letter_code
_entity_poly.pdbx_strand_id
1 'polypeptide(L)'
;MNGSSMCDGTNLCWSMSESGRTPRVPSPTCGKECRSVEQVRSAASRYVSPPEIAPHSAGAAVDLTLADADGRELDMGTRMNATPEESAGACYTQADNISHQARSNRDVLGTALGAAGLVNYPTEWWHWSYGDRYWALTTGADAACYGPKDLDSV
;
A
#
# COMPACT_ATOMS: atom_id res chain seq x y z
N MET A 1 -0.77 -13.09 41.95
CA MET A 1 -1.74 -13.10 40.83
C MET A 1 -1.08 -12.41 39.66
N ASN A 2 -0.86 -13.18 38.59
CA ASN A 2 -0.04 -12.80 37.44
C ASN A 2 -0.77 -11.75 36.60
N GLY A 3 -0.28 -10.51 36.59
CA GLY A 3 -0.68 -9.52 35.61
C GLY A 3 0.17 -9.67 34.36
N SER A 4 -0.38 -10.27 33.30
CA SER A 4 0.26 -10.25 31.99
C SER A 4 0.26 -8.81 31.46
N SER A 5 1.43 -8.23 31.20
CA SER A 5 1.50 -6.98 30.43
C SER A 5 1.32 -7.32 28.96
N MET A 6 0.25 -6.82 28.37
CA MET A 6 -0.05 -6.98 26.96
C MET A 6 0.26 -5.65 26.28
N CYS A 7 1.14 -5.67 25.29
CA CYS A 7 1.47 -4.49 24.50
C CYS A 7 0.46 -4.38 23.36
N ASP A 8 -0.49 -3.45 23.44
CA ASP A 8 -1.24 -3.05 22.25
C ASP A 8 -0.38 -2.13 21.39
N GLY A 9 -0.41 -2.36 20.08
CA GLY A 9 0.51 -1.81 19.07
C GLY A 9 0.49 -0.30 18.86
N THR A 10 0.11 0.49 19.86
CA THR A 10 0.09 1.97 19.86
C THR A 10 1.02 2.61 20.89
N ASN A 11 1.89 1.83 21.53
CA ASN A 11 2.95 2.33 22.42
C ASN A 11 2.44 3.16 23.63
N LEU A 12 1.31 2.75 24.22
CA LEU A 12 0.84 3.25 25.51
C LEU A 12 0.59 2.07 26.45
N CYS A 13 1.37 1.98 27.52
CA CYS A 13 1.15 1.00 28.58
C CYS A 13 0.03 1.53 29.48
N TRP A 14 -1.19 1.02 29.31
CA TRP A 14 -2.31 1.34 30.19
C TRP A 14 -2.42 0.28 31.28
N SER A 15 -2.30 0.69 32.54
CA SER A 15 -2.80 -0.09 33.66
C SER A 15 -4.16 0.46 34.06
N MET A 16 -5.20 -0.37 33.99
CA MET A 16 -6.51 0.00 34.54
C MET A 16 -6.41 0.02 36.07
N SER A 17 -6.42 1.22 36.67
CA SER A 17 -6.93 1.40 38.03
C SER A 17 -8.07 2.41 37.98
N GLU A 18 -9.14 2.16 38.74
CA GLU A 18 -10.44 2.85 38.74
C GLU A 18 -10.44 4.34 39.16
N SER A 19 -9.33 5.07 38.99
CA SER A 19 -9.28 6.50 39.30
C SER A 19 -8.33 7.25 38.37
N GLY A 20 -8.91 8.01 37.45
CA GLY A 20 -8.27 9.17 36.82
C GLY A 20 -7.12 8.88 35.83
N ARG A 21 -7.37 9.18 34.55
CA ARG A 21 -6.40 9.08 33.45
C ARG A 21 -5.32 10.14 33.63
N THR A 22 -4.10 9.77 34.02
CA THR A 22 -2.91 10.64 33.93
C THR A 22 -1.87 10.02 32.99
N PRO A 23 -1.34 10.76 32.00
CA PRO A 23 -0.25 10.25 31.16
C PRO A 23 1.03 10.15 31.98
N ARG A 24 1.69 8.98 31.96
CA ARG A 24 3.01 8.80 32.56
C ARG A 24 4.05 8.67 31.44
N VAL A 25 5.20 9.34 31.62
CA VAL A 25 6.34 9.33 30.69
C VAL A 25 6.87 7.89 30.54
N PRO A 26 7.22 7.42 29.33
CA PRO A 26 7.70 6.06 29.12
C PRO A 26 8.97 5.76 29.93
N SER A 27 9.00 4.61 30.61
CA SER A 27 10.14 4.13 31.39
C SER A 27 11.21 3.48 30.48
N PRO A 28 12.51 3.63 30.78
CA PRO A 28 13.61 3.20 29.91
C PRO A 28 13.92 1.68 29.94
N THR A 29 13.04 0.85 30.50
CA THR A 29 13.34 -0.56 30.81
C THR A 29 12.91 -1.57 29.75
N CYS A 30 12.34 -1.15 28.62
CA CYS A 30 12.21 -2.04 27.47
C CYS A 30 13.56 -2.07 26.74
N GLY A 31 14.40 -3.06 27.03
CA GLY A 31 15.71 -3.28 26.38
C GLY A 31 15.64 -3.62 24.88
N LYS A 32 14.59 -3.19 24.18
CA LYS A 32 14.44 -3.26 22.74
C LYS A 32 14.44 -1.84 22.21
N GLU A 33 15.35 -1.55 21.29
CA GLU A 33 15.41 -0.27 20.60
C GLU A 33 14.08 -0.01 19.88
N CYS A 34 13.30 0.96 20.39
CA CYS A 34 12.07 1.38 19.74
C CYS A 34 12.42 2.16 18.49
N ARG A 35 11.84 1.77 17.35
CA ARG A 35 11.99 2.50 16.09
C ARG A 35 11.54 3.95 16.27
N SER A 36 12.31 4.89 15.71
CA SER A 36 11.90 6.29 15.62
C SER A 36 10.64 6.45 14.77
N VAL A 37 9.93 7.56 14.94
CA VAL A 37 8.75 7.90 14.11
C VAL A 37 9.11 7.88 12.62
N GLU A 38 10.30 8.35 12.26
CA GLU A 38 10.79 8.32 10.89
C GLU A 38 11.04 6.89 10.39
N GLN A 39 11.63 6.01 11.21
CA GLN A 39 11.82 4.60 10.86
C GLN A 39 10.48 3.86 10.69
N VAL A 40 9.49 4.18 11.53
CA VAL A 40 8.13 3.64 11.39
C VAL A 40 7.48 4.16 10.11
N ARG A 41 7.55 5.48 9.86
CA ARG A 41 7.01 6.10 8.64
C ARG A 41 7.65 5.51 7.40
N SER A 42 8.97 5.42 7.34
CA SER A 42 9.70 4.80 6.22
C SER A 42 9.31 3.34 6.00
N ALA A 43 9.17 2.56 7.07
CA ALA A 43 8.73 1.16 6.96
C ALA A 43 7.28 1.04 6.47
N ALA A 44 6.37 1.90 6.94
CA ALA A 44 4.98 1.93 6.50
C ALA A 44 4.86 2.35 5.03
N SER A 45 5.62 3.36 4.61
CA SER A 45 5.64 3.87 3.23
C SER A 45 6.11 2.86 2.18
N ARG A 46 6.64 1.71 2.58
CA ARG A 46 6.94 0.59 1.67
C ARG A 46 5.69 -0.17 1.23
N TYR A 47 4.59 -0.03 1.95
CA TYR A 47 3.37 -0.83 1.74
C TYR A 47 2.13 0.05 1.54
N VAL A 48 2.10 1.22 2.17
CA VAL A 48 0.97 2.15 2.09
C VAL A 48 1.51 3.52 1.78
N SER A 49 0.99 4.14 0.72
CA SER A 49 1.37 5.51 0.37
C SER A 49 1.15 6.45 1.56
N PRO A 50 2.07 7.40 1.81
CA PRO A 50 1.85 8.44 2.80
C PRO A 50 0.51 9.15 2.55
N PRO A 51 -0.27 9.47 3.59
CA PRO A 51 -1.61 10.05 3.42
C PRO A 51 -1.64 11.30 2.54
N GLU A 52 -0.56 12.09 2.55
CA GLU A 52 -0.43 13.35 1.82
C GLU A 52 -0.30 13.14 0.30
N ILE A 53 -0.02 11.92 -0.15
CA ILE A 53 0.14 11.55 -1.57
C ILE A 53 -0.56 10.24 -1.92
N ALA A 54 -1.47 9.74 -1.08
CA ALA A 54 -2.09 8.44 -1.26
C ALA A 54 -3.06 8.44 -2.45
N PRO A 55 -2.73 7.79 -3.58
CA PRO A 55 -3.51 7.92 -4.81
C PRO A 55 -4.87 7.25 -4.70
N HIS A 56 -4.94 6.10 -4.03
CA HIS A 56 -6.20 5.41 -3.72
C HIS A 56 -7.17 6.27 -2.91
N SER A 57 -6.68 6.96 -1.87
CA SER A 57 -7.51 7.86 -1.05
C SER A 57 -8.05 9.06 -1.82
N ALA A 58 -7.34 9.47 -2.88
CA ALA A 58 -7.78 10.55 -3.78
C ALA A 58 -8.73 10.06 -4.89
N GLY A 59 -9.05 8.76 -4.96
CA GLY A 59 -9.83 8.17 -6.06
C GLY A 59 -9.05 8.11 -7.38
N ALA A 60 -7.73 8.18 -7.31
CA ALA A 60 -6.82 8.37 -8.45
C ALA A 60 -6.02 7.11 -8.81
N ALA A 61 -6.29 5.99 -8.14
CA ALA A 61 -5.72 4.70 -8.45
C ALA A 61 -6.73 3.57 -8.20
N VAL A 62 -6.49 2.44 -8.84
CA VAL A 62 -7.25 1.21 -8.69
C VAL A 62 -6.31 0.01 -8.64
N ASP A 63 -6.64 -0.96 -7.78
CA ASP A 63 -5.99 -2.26 -7.71
C ASP A 63 -6.98 -3.31 -8.21
N LEU A 64 -6.60 -4.11 -9.20
CA LEU A 64 -7.50 -5.08 -9.81
C LEU A 64 -6.75 -6.26 -10.43
N THR A 65 -7.50 -7.34 -10.69
CA THR A 65 -7.05 -8.54 -11.37
C THR A 65 -8.00 -8.89 -12.52
N LEU A 66 -7.58 -9.80 -13.40
CA LEU A 66 -8.46 -10.38 -14.40
C LEU A 66 -9.22 -11.57 -13.81
N ALA A 67 -10.47 -11.73 -14.24
CA ALA A 67 -11.27 -12.90 -13.96
C ALA A 67 -11.88 -13.46 -15.25
N ASP A 68 -12.13 -14.77 -15.29
CA ASP A 68 -12.88 -15.41 -16.36
C ASP A 68 -14.39 -15.08 -16.28
N ALA A 69 -15.16 -15.59 -17.24
CA ALA A 69 -16.60 -15.36 -17.31
C ALA A 69 -17.39 -15.94 -16.13
N ASP A 70 -16.80 -16.89 -15.40
CA ASP A 70 -17.38 -17.49 -14.19
C ASP A 70 -16.93 -16.73 -12.92
N GLY A 71 -16.13 -15.67 -13.07
CA GLY A 71 -15.61 -14.86 -11.96
C GLY A 71 -14.38 -15.45 -11.27
N ARG A 72 -13.71 -16.44 -11.87
CA ARG A 72 -12.46 -16.98 -11.30
C ARG A 72 -11.28 -16.10 -11.69
N GLU A 73 -10.51 -15.68 -10.69
CA GLU A 73 -9.28 -14.92 -10.92
C GLU A 73 -8.30 -15.72 -11.78
N LEU A 74 -7.72 -15.04 -12.78
CA LEU A 74 -6.71 -15.61 -13.63
C LEU A 74 -5.35 -15.57 -12.95
N ASP A 75 -4.47 -16.51 -13.31
CA ASP A 75 -3.08 -16.50 -12.83
C ASP A 75 -2.34 -15.28 -13.38
N MET A 76 -1.88 -14.41 -12.48
CA MET A 76 -1.10 -13.21 -12.79
C MET A 76 0.37 -13.38 -12.39
N GLY A 77 0.82 -14.59 -12.05
CA GLY A 77 2.18 -14.94 -11.65
C GLY A 77 2.43 -14.80 -10.14
N THR A 78 1.66 -13.95 -9.46
CA THR A 78 1.60 -13.87 -8.00
C THR A 78 0.17 -13.54 -7.57
N ARG A 79 -0.15 -13.78 -6.29
CA ARG A 79 -1.32 -13.13 -5.68
C ARG A 79 -1.14 -11.61 -5.67
N MET A 80 -2.26 -10.89 -5.64
CA MET A 80 -2.26 -9.46 -5.32
C MET A 80 -1.62 -9.22 -3.94
N ASN A 81 -0.97 -8.07 -3.76
CA ASN A 81 -0.27 -7.69 -2.52
C ASN A 81 0.86 -8.65 -2.11
N ALA A 82 1.43 -9.42 -3.05
CA ALA A 82 2.64 -10.19 -2.79
C ALA A 82 3.83 -9.22 -2.71
N THR A 83 4.66 -9.33 -1.67
CA THR A 83 5.86 -8.49 -1.59
C THR A 83 6.95 -8.96 -2.55
N PRO A 84 7.94 -8.12 -2.89
CA PRO A 84 9.11 -8.56 -3.67
C PRO A 84 9.85 -9.73 -3.02
N GLU A 85 9.93 -9.78 -1.68
CA GLU A 85 10.58 -10.87 -0.95
C GLU A 85 9.78 -12.17 -1.01
N GLU A 86 8.46 -12.10 -0.86
CA GLU A 86 7.57 -13.28 -0.96
C GLU A 86 7.56 -13.85 -2.38
N SER A 87 7.66 -12.99 -3.38
CA SER A 87 7.51 -13.34 -4.80
C SER A 87 8.83 -13.49 -5.56
N ALA A 88 9.98 -13.29 -4.89
CA ALA A 88 11.29 -13.16 -5.55
C ALA A 88 11.26 -12.15 -6.71
N GLY A 89 10.57 -11.02 -6.52
CA GLY A 89 10.39 -9.96 -7.51
C GLY A 89 9.31 -10.22 -8.57
N ALA A 90 8.59 -11.35 -8.52
CA ALA A 90 7.54 -11.64 -9.50
C ALA A 90 6.33 -10.68 -9.40
N CYS A 91 6.19 -9.91 -8.30
CA CYS A 91 5.17 -8.86 -8.18
C CYS A 91 5.41 -7.66 -9.11
N TYR A 92 6.64 -7.45 -9.60
CA TYR A 92 6.96 -6.38 -10.54
C TYR A 92 6.28 -6.62 -11.88
N THR A 93 5.76 -5.57 -12.50
CA THR A 93 4.95 -5.68 -13.72
C THR A 93 5.69 -6.39 -14.84
N GLN A 94 6.97 -6.02 -15.03
CA GLN A 94 7.85 -6.57 -16.07
C GLN A 94 8.70 -7.74 -15.58
N ALA A 95 8.29 -8.44 -14.51
CA ALA A 95 9.05 -9.55 -13.95
C ALA A 95 9.27 -10.71 -14.94
N ASP A 96 10.52 -11.14 -15.09
CA ASP A 96 10.89 -12.21 -16.03
C ASP A 96 10.71 -13.63 -15.47
N ASN A 97 10.46 -13.75 -14.17
CA ASN A 97 10.30 -15.02 -13.46
C ASN A 97 8.82 -15.44 -13.28
N ILE A 98 7.98 -15.19 -14.29
CA ILE A 98 6.57 -15.60 -14.32
C ILE A 98 6.29 -16.52 -15.51
N SER A 99 5.19 -17.28 -15.45
CA SER A 99 4.77 -18.13 -16.56
C SER A 99 4.42 -17.30 -17.81
N HIS A 100 4.53 -17.90 -19.00
CA HIS A 100 4.08 -17.27 -20.24
C HIS A 100 2.58 -16.90 -20.19
N GLN A 101 1.76 -17.72 -19.53
CA GLN A 101 0.34 -17.44 -19.35
C GLN A 101 0.11 -16.20 -18.46
N ALA A 102 0.81 -16.10 -17.33
CA ALA A 102 0.74 -14.95 -16.45
C ALA A 102 1.17 -13.66 -17.17
N ARG A 103 2.23 -13.73 -17.98
CA ARG A 103 2.66 -12.60 -18.81
C ARG A 103 1.58 -12.21 -19.82
N SER A 104 1.00 -13.17 -20.54
CA SER A 104 -0.10 -12.91 -21.47
C SER A 104 -1.31 -12.28 -20.78
N ASN A 105 -1.65 -12.70 -19.56
CA ASN A 105 -2.74 -12.11 -18.80
C ASN A 105 -2.42 -10.66 -18.38
N ARG A 106 -1.18 -10.38 -17.95
CA ARG A 106 -0.72 -9.00 -17.67
C ARG A 106 -0.74 -8.12 -18.92
N ASP A 107 -0.40 -8.67 -20.08
CA ASP A 107 -0.43 -7.93 -21.36
C ASP A 107 -1.86 -7.56 -21.76
N VAL A 108 -2.83 -8.48 -21.57
CA VAL A 108 -4.26 -8.19 -21.77
C VAL A 108 -4.71 -7.08 -20.85
N LEU A 109 -4.39 -7.18 -19.55
CA LEU A 109 -4.75 -6.17 -18.58
C LEU A 109 -4.14 -4.81 -18.93
N GLY A 110 -2.85 -4.80 -19.29
CA GLY A 110 -2.15 -3.57 -19.62
C GLY A 110 -2.63 -2.92 -20.90
N THR A 111 -3.01 -3.71 -21.90
CA THR A 111 -3.63 -3.20 -23.12
C THR A 111 -4.98 -2.55 -22.82
N ALA A 112 -5.83 -3.21 -22.02
CA ALA A 112 -7.16 -2.69 -21.70
C ALA A 112 -7.11 -1.39 -20.89
N LEU A 113 -6.32 -1.36 -19.81
CA LEU A 113 -6.23 -0.21 -18.93
C LEU A 113 -5.41 0.93 -19.55
N GLY A 114 -4.36 0.61 -20.30
CA GLY A 114 -3.62 1.60 -21.09
C GLY A 114 -4.50 2.30 -22.13
N ALA A 115 -5.38 1.56 -22.82
CA ALA A 115 -6.35 2.15 -23.75
C ALA A 115 -7.38 3.08 -23.07
N ALA A 116 -7.66 2.86 -21.78
CA ALA A 116 -8.49 3.74 -20.97
C ALA A 116 -7.70 4.93 -20.35
N GLY A 117 -6.39 5.04 -20.62
CA GLY A 117 -5.54 6.14 -20.18
C GLY A 117 -4.93 5.95 -18.79
N LEU A 118 -5.03 4.77 -18.19
CA LEU A 118 -4.34 4.45 -16.94
C LEU A 118 -2.87 4.09 -17.19
N VAL A 119 -2.02 4.35 -16.21
CA VAL A 119 -0.61 3.93 -16.21
C VAL A 119 -0.36 2.92 -15.10
N ASN A 120 0.41 1.88 -15.38
CA ASN A 120 0.77 0.88 -14.37
C ASN A 120 1.92 1.36 -13.50
N TYR A 121 1.88 1.00 -12.22
CA TYR A 121 3.00 1.19 -11.32
C TYR A 121 4.00 0.02 -11.40
N PRO A 122 5.30 0.24 -11.68
CA PRO A 122 6.23 -0.81 -12.07
C PRO A 122 6.47 -1.92 -11.04
N THR A 123 6.31 -1.62 -9.76
CA THR A 123 6.58 -2.58 -8.68
C THR A 123 5.38 -3.43 -8.30
N GLU A 124 4.21 -3.14 -8.85
CA GLU A 124 2.94 -3.78 -8.49
C GLU A 124 2.09 -3.99 -9.75
N TRP A 125 2.05 -5.22 -10.28
CA TRP A 125 1.33 -5.51 -11.53
C TRP A 125 -0.18 -5.19 -11.47
N TRP A 126 -0.76 -5.17 -10.27
CA TRP A 126 -2.18 -4.90 -10.04
C TRP A 126 -2.52 -3.42 -9.92
N HIS A 127 -1.53 -2.54 -9.70
CA HIS A 127 -1.75 -1.13 -9.38
C HIS A 127 -1.75 -0.25 -10.62
N TRP A 128 -2.81 0.53 -10.78
CA TRP A 128 -3.01 1.41 -11.93
C TRP A 128 -3.43 2.80 -11.50
N SER A 129 -2.70 3.81 -11.97
CA SER A 129 -2.92 5.22 -11.65
C SER A 129 -3.66 5.95 -12.78
N TYR A 130 -4.54 6.86 -12.40
CA TYR A 130 -5.20 7.83 -13.27
C TYR A 130 -5.39 9.17 -12.56
N GLY A 131 -4.71 10.21 -13.05
CA GLY A 131 -4.86 11.56 -12.52
C GLY A 131 -4.14 11.83 -11.20
N ASP A 132 -3.37 10.89 -10.65
CA ASP A 132 -2.46 11.16 -9.53
C ASP A 132 -1.14 11.79 -10.02
N ARG A 133 -0.20 12.01 -9.09
CA ARG A 133 1.13 12.58 -9.40
C ARG A 133 1.99 11.64 -10.26
N TYR A 134 1.86 10.33 -10.08
CA TYR A 134 2.63 9.35 -10.85
C TYR A 134 2.14 9.30 -12.31
N TRP A 135 0.82 9.33 -12.50
CA TRP A 135 0.16 9.45 -13.78
C TRP A 135 0.56 10.73 -14.50
N ALA A 136 0.52 11.88 -13.83
CA ALA A 136 0.91 13.16 -14.43
C ALA A 136 2.37 13.14 -14.88
N LEU A 137 3.27 12.61 -14.04
CA LEU A 137 4.68 12.43 -14.39
C LEU A 137 4.88 11.51 -15.59
N THR A 138 4.20 10.36 -15.60
CA THR A 138 4.37 9.31 -16.62
C THR A 138 3.80 9.72 -17.97
N THR A 139 2.69 10.45 -17.97
CA THR A 139 2.00 10.92 -19.20
C THR A 139 2.51 12.28 -19.70
N GLY A 140 3.24 13.03 -18.86
CA GLY A 140 3.67 14.39 -19.17
C GLY A 140 2.57 15.43 -19.01
N ALA A 141 1.51 15.14 -18.26
CA ALA A 141 0.46 16.11 -17.95
C ALA A 141 0.99 17.22 -17.02
N ASP A 142 0.50 18.45 -17.21
CA ASP A 142 0.95 19.63 -16.45
C ASP A 142 0.70 19.50 -14.94
N ALA A 143 -0.34 18.77 -14.55
CA ALA A 143 -0.71 18.55 -13.15
C ALA A 143 -1.45 17.23 -12.95
N ALA A 144 -1.45 16.76 -11.70
CA ALA A 144 -2.36 15.72 -11.24
C ALA A 144 -3.81 16.26 -11.21
N CYS A 145 -4.77 15.47 -11.69
CA CYS A 145 -6.20 15.77 -11.63
C CYS A 145 -6.77 15.63 -10.22
N TYR A 146 -6.18 14.72 -9.42
CA TYR A 146 -6.66 14.35 -8.10
C TYR A 146 -5.54 14.48 -7.06
N GLY A 147 -5.92 14.79 -5.83
CA GLY A 147 -4.99 15.00 -4.72
C GLY A 147 -5.70 14.99 -3.37
N PRO A 148 -4.93 15.14 -2.27
CA PRO A 148 -5.50 15.21 -0.93
C PRO A 148 -6.48 16.38 -0.79
N LYS A 149 -7.56 16.18 -0.04
CA LYS A 149 -8.55 17.20 0.29
C LYS A 149 -8.63 17.38 1.80
N ASP A 150 -8.49 18.62 2.25
CA ASP A 150 -8.72 18.96 3.65
C ASP A 150 -10.22 18.87 3.98
N LEU A 151 -10.55 18.21 5.08
CA LEU A 151 -11.95 17.96 5.48
C LEU A 151 -12.68 19.23 5.95
N ASP A 152 -11.94 20.28 6.31
CA ASP A 152 -12.48 21.56 6.80
C ASP A 152 -12.87 22.54 5.67
N SER A 153 -12.79 22.11 4.41
CA SER A 153 -12.97 22.95 3.22
C SER A 153 -14.39 22.95 2.62
N VAL A 154 -15.42 22.57 3.40
CA VAL A 154 -16.83 22.52 2.97
C VAL A 154 -17.74 23.43 3.78
#